data_AF-A0A7C5D6W5-F1
#
_entry.id   AF-A0A7C5D6W5-F1
#
_cell.length_a   1.000
_cell.length_b   1.000
_cell.length_c   1.000
_cell.angle_alpha   90.00
_cell.angle_beta   90.00
_cell.angle_gamma   90.00
#
_symmetry.space_group_name_H-M   'P 1'
#
loop_
_entity.id
_entity.type
_entity.pdbx_description
1 polymer ?
#
loop_
_entity_poly.entity_id
_entity_poly.type
_entity_poly.pdbx_seq_one_letter_code
_entity_poly.pdbx_strand_id
1 'polypeptide(L)' 'MFGSALFYTVDMLPSEIQNLLLYNPLVHFMEIIHGYYFHVLDDRFVDYGYILMWTLTLLYMGLWFYRRLEERIISL' A
#
# COMPACT_ATOMS: atom_id res chain seq x y z
N MET A 1 -1.24 9.25 8.74
CA MET A 1 -2.08 10.11 7.87
C MET A 1 -1.27 10.85 6.83
N PHE A 2 -0.22 11.60 7.18
CA PHE A 2 0.59 12.25 6.14
C PHE A 2 1.41 11.28 5.29
N GLY A 3 1.98 10.20 5.85
CA GLY A 3 2.76 9.22 5.07
C GLY A 3 1.98 8.30 4.13
N SER A 4 0.66 8.48 3.98
CA SER A 4 -0.18 7.67 3.09
C SER A 4 -0.53 8.38 1.77
N ALA A 5 0.06 9.54 1.47
CA ALA A 5 -0.24 10.31 0.25
C ALA A 5 -1.75 10.57 0.03
N LEU A 6 -2.49 10.85 1.11
CA LEU A 6 -3.95 11.06 1.04
C LEU A 6 -4.34 12.47 0.59
N PHE A 7 -3.49 13.47 0.87
CA PHE A 7 -3.75 14.88 0.62
C PHE A 7 -2.81 15.49 -0.43
N TYR A 8 -1.90 14.68 -0.96
CA TYR A 8 -0.88 15.10 -1.92
C TYR A 8 -0.52 13.90 -2.79
N THR A 9 0.04 14.19 -3.95
CA THR A 9 0.56 13.20 -4.90
C THR A 9 2.08 13.14 -4.78
N VAL A 10 2.66 11.98 -5.05
CA VAL A 10 4.09 11.75 -4.81
C VAL A 10 4.96 12.67 -5.68
N ASP A 11 4.49 12.99 -6.89
CA ASP A 11 5.19 13.87 -7.85
C ASP A 11 5.42 15.30 -7.33
N MET A 12 4.64 15.77 -6.36
CA MET A 12 4.80 17.12 -5.78
C MET A 12 5.93 17.23 -4.75
N LEU A 13 6.55 16.10 -4.36
CA LEU A 13 7.57 16.05 -3.32
C LEU A 13 8.99 16.02 -3.89
N PRO A 14 10.02 16.42 -3.12
CA PRO A 14 11.42 16.20 -3.48
C PRO A 14 11.75 14.71 -3.64
N SER A 15 12.65 14.39 -4.57
CA SER A 15 13.07 13.04 -4.95
C SER A 15 13.45 12.14 -3.75
N GLU A 16 14.08 12.72 -2.72
CA GLU A 16 14.49 12.01 -1.51
C GLU A 16 13.27 11.51 -0.72
N ILE A 17 12.21 12.33 -0.63
CA ILE A 17 10.98 11.99 0.08
C ILE A 17 10.15 11.01 -0.75
N GLN A 18 10.15 11.15 -2.08
CA GLN A 18 9.48 10.20 -2.97
C GLN A 18 10.02 8.79 -2.74
N ASN A 19 11.34 8.59 -2.80
CA ASN A 19 11.96 7.29 -2.61
C ASN A 19 11.64 6.67 -1.23
N LEU A 20 11.52 7.49 -0.19
CA LEU A 20 11.14 7.00 1.14
C LEU A 20 9.67 6.58 1.20
N LEU A 21 8.77 7.36 0.60
CA LEU A 21 7.34 7.09 0.62
C LEU A 21 6.95 5.88 -0.22
N LEU A 22 7.68 5.60 -1.30
CA LEU A 22 7.44 4.44 -2.16
C LEU A 22 7.68 3.09 -1.47
N TYR A 23 8.36 3.06 -0.31
CA TYR A 23 8.39 1.84 0.52
C TYR A 23 7.05 1.54 1.18
N ASN A 24 6.14 2.51 1.31
CA ASN A 24 4.83 2.26 1.87
C ASN A 24 3.88 1.72 0.78
N PRO A 25 3.40 0.46 0.86
CA PRO A 25 2.47 -0.07 -0.15
C PRO A 25 1.17 0.73 -0.24
N LEU A 26 0.74 1.41 0.84
CA LEU A 26 -0.44 2.28 0.81
C LEU A 26 -0.27 3.48 -0.13
N VAL A 27 0.96 3.98 -0.31
CA VAL A 27 1.23 5.10 -1.23
C VAL A 27 0.99 4.65 -2.67
N HIS A 28 1.40 3.45 -3.03
CA HIS A 28 1.13 2.88 -4.37
C HIS A 28 -0.36 2.74 -4.64
N PHE A 29 -1.16 2.30 -3.66
CA PHE A 29 -2.62 2.25 -3.80
C PHE A 29 -3.25 3.62 -3.99
N MET A 30 -2.75 4.65 -3.30
CA MET A 30 -3.26 6.01 -3.42
C MET A 30 -2.89 6.65 -4.76
N GLU A 31 -1.69 6.39 -5.27
CA GLU A 31 -1.28 6.87 -6.60
C GLU A 31 -2.12 6.22 -7.71
N ILE A 32 -2.50 4.94 -7.61
CA ILE A 32 -3.46 4.32 -8.55
C ILE A 32 -4.81 5.05 -8.52
N ILE A 33 -5.32 5.39 -7.34
CA ILE A 33 -6.57 6.13 -7.19
C ILE A 33 -6.41 7.53 -7.81
N HIS A 34 -5.30 8.21 -7.54
CA HIS A 34 -5.03 9.52 -8.12
C HIS A 34 -4.92 9.49 -9.65
N GLY A 35 -4.19 8.54 -10.23
CA GLY A 35 -4.06 8.38 -11.68
C GLY A 35 -5.39 8.05 -12.37
N TYR A 36 -6.28 7.32 -11.69
CA TYR A 36 -7.63 7.05 -12.19
C TYR A 36 -8.51 8.31 -12.23
N TYR A 37 -8.44 9.17 -11.20
CA TYR A 37 -9.25 10.40 -11.13
C TYR A 37 -8.65 11.59 -11.89
N PHE A 38 -7.32 11.64 -12.01
CA PHE A 38 -6.60 12.74 -12.64
C PHE A 38 -5.69 12.18 -13.74
N HIS A 39 -6.19 12.12 -14.98
CA HIS A 39 -5.43 11.64 -16.16
C HIS A 39 -4.14 12.43 -16.49
N VAL A 40 -3.89 13.55 -15.79
CA VAL A 40 -2.63 14.33 -15.90
C VAL A 40 -1.54 13.72 -15.01
N LEU A 41 -1.91 12.95 -13.98
CA LEU A 41 -0.98 12.20 -13.16
C LEU A 41 -0.77 10.82 -13.76
N ASP A 42 0.44 10.61 -14.26
CA ASP A 42 0.89 9.37 -14.85
C ASP A 42 1.27 8.35 -13.76
N ASP A 43 1.05 7.05 -14.02
CA ASP A 43 1.24 5.93 -13.08
C ASP A 43 2.73 5.61 -12.81
N ARG A 44 3.63 6.56 -13.07
CA ARG A 44 5.10 6.40 -13.08
C ARG A 44 5.69 5.87 -11.77
N PHE A 45 4.96 6.06 -10.68
CA PHE A 45 5.41 5.71 -9.33
C PHE A 45 4.77 4.42 -8.81
N VAL A 46 3.91 3.76 -9.58
CA VAL A 46 3.19 2.56 -9.17
C VAL A 46 3.96 1.30 -9.59
N ASP A 47 4.29 0.46 -8.61
CA ASP A 47 4.78 -0.90 -8.86
C ASP A 47 3.71 -1.95 -8.49
N TYR A 48 3.06 -2.50 -9.51
CA TYR A 48 2.02 -3.53 -9.34
C TYR A 48 2.56 -4.85 -8.76
N GLY A 49 3.82 -5.20 -9.03
CA GLY A 49 4.46 -6.40 -8.48
C GLY A 49 4.70 -6.24 -6.98
N TYR A 50 5.16 -5.05 -6.57
CA TYR A 50 5.31 -4.69 -5.16
C TYR A 50 3.99 -4.75 -4.40
N ILE A 51 2.92 -4.17 -4.97
CA ILE A 51 1.57 -4.24 -4.40
C ILE A 51 1.13 -5.69 -4.22
N LEU A 52 1.23 -6.50 -5.28
CA LEU A 52 0.78 -7.89 -5.26
C LEU A 52 1.51 -8.70 -4.19
N MET A 53 2.83 -8.52 -4.07
CA MET A 53 3.65 -9.16 -3.05
C MET A 53 3.19 -8.80 -1.64
N TRP A 54 2.91 -7.51 -1.36
CA TRP A 54 2.38 -7.08 -0.07
C TRP A 54 0.99 -7.64 0.22
N THR A 55 0.10 -7.62 -0.78
CA THR A 55 -1.26 -8.17 -0.63
C THR A 55 -1.22 -9.67 -0.31
N LEU A 56 -0.44 -10.45 -1.06
CA LEU A 56 -0.29 -11.88 -0.81
C LEU A 56 0.35 -12.15 0.55
N THR A 57 1.41 -11.41 0.90
CA THR A 57 2.09 -11.58 2.20
C THR A 57 1.12 -11.34 3.36
N LEU A 58 0.37 -10.24 3.34
CA LEU A 58 -0.60 -9.93 4.39
C LEU A 58 -1.76 -10.92 4.43
N LEU A 59 -2.23 -11.39 3.27
CA LEU A 59 -3.28 -12.41 3.19
C LEU A 59 -2.83 -13.73 3.84
N TYR A 60 -1.68 -14.27 3.41
CA TYR A 60 -1.16 -15.52 3.96
C TYR A 60 -0.79 -15.39 5.43
N MET A 61 -0.22 -14.26 5.84
CA MET A 61 0.09 -13.98 7.24
C MET A 61 -1.19 -13.92 8.09
N GLY A 62 -2.23 -13.23 7.61
CA GLY A 62 -3.54 -13.16 8.27
C GLY A 62 -4.20 -14.53 8.40
N LEU A 63 -4.19 -15.33 7.33
CA LEU A 63 -4.70 -16.71 7.35
C LEU A 63 -3.91 -17.61 8.31
N TRP A 64 -2.59 -17.46 8.34
CA TRP A 64 -1.73 -18.21 9.25
C TRP A 64 -2.00 -17.87 10.71
N PHE A 65 -2.11 -16.58 11.03
CA PHE A 65 -2.50 -16.13 12.37
C PHE A 65 -3.89 -16.62 12.76
N TYR A 66 -4.85 -16.52 11.83
CA TYR A 66 -6.21 -17.00 12.05
C TYR A 66 -6.22 -18.47 12.43
N ARG A 67 -5.62 -19.35 11.61
CA ARG A 67 -5.53 -20.80 11.92
C ARG A 67 -4.84 -21.10 13.23
N ARG A 68 -3.77 -20.37 13.55
CA ARG A 68 -2.99 -20.62 14.77
C ARG A 68 -3.68 -20.13 16.04
N LEU A 69 -4.55 -19.12 15.93
CA LEU A 69 -5.30 -18.54 17.04
C LEU A 69 -6.75 -19.02 17.12
N GLU A 70 -7.23 -19.73 16.11
CA GLU A 70 -8.61 -20.24 15.99
C GLU A 70 -9.04 -20.99 17.25
N GLU A 71 -8.22 -21.93 17.74
CA GLU A 71 -8.50 -22.70 18.95
C GLU A 71 -8.65 -21.82 20.20
N ARG A 72 -7.90 -20.72 20.28
CA ARG A 72 -7.90 -19.78 21.41
C ARG A 72 -9.06 -18.79 21.34
N ILE A 73 -9.52 -18.46 20.14
CA ILE A 73 -10.66 -17.57 19.88
C ILE A 73 -11.98 -18.30 20.20
N ILE A 74 -12.08 -19.58 19.85
CA ILE A 74 -13.29 -20.38 20.10
C ILE A 74 -13.43 -20.78 21.58
N SER A 75 -12.32 -20.86 22.32
CA SER A 75 -12.33 -21.18 23.76
C SER A 75 -12.61 -20.00 24.69
N LEU A 76 -12.80 -18.79 24.15
CA LEU A 76 -13.16 -17.56 24.88
C LEU A 76 -14.68 -17.34 24.85
#